data_AF-A0A9E3YBL5-F1
#
_entry.id   AF-A0A9E3YBL5-F1
#
_cell.length_a   1.000
_cell.length_b   1.000
_cell.length_c   1.000
_cell.angle_alpha   90.00
_cell.angle_beta   90.00
_cell.angle_gamma   90.00
#
_symmetry.space_group_name_H-M   'P 1'
#
loop_
_entity.id
_entity.type
_entity.pdbx_description
1 polymer ?
#
loop_
_entity_poly.entity_id
_entity_poly.type
_entity_poly.pdbx_seq_one_letter_code
_entity_poly.pdbx_strand_id
1 'polypeptide(L)' 'MNETRGLVTDTIAFSNVDGPGNRFAIFLQGCNLDCLACHNPYTIGVCNDCGYCVYPCLSEALSVTAQGVVWDADS' A
#
# COMPACT_ATOMS: atom_id res chain seq x y z
N MET A 1 -11.01 8.20 22.98
CA MET A 1 -9.80 8.42 22.14
C MET A 1 -10.19 8.06 20.73
N ASN A 2 -10.06 8.99 19.78
CA ASN A 2 -10.34 8.69 18.39
C ASN A 2 -9.05 8.13 17.80
N GLU A 3 -9.01 6.83 17.51
CA GLU A 3 -7.83 6.18 16.97
C GLU A 3 -7.68 6.55 15.50
N THR A 4 -6.54 7.17 15.15
CA THR A 4 -6.22 7.44 13.75
C THR A 4 -5.73 6.13 13.12
N ARG A 5 -6.47 5.59 12.15
CA ARG A 5 -6.14 4.35 11.43
C ARG A 5 -5.70 4.68 10.01
N GLY A 6 -4.73 3.94 9.48
CA GLY A 6 -4.27 4.03 8.10
C GLY A 6 -4.03 2.64 7.53
N LEU A 7 -4.16 2.50 6.20
CA LEU A 7 -3.83 1.26 5.50
C LEU A 7 -2.32 1.19 5.29
N VAL A 8 -1.71 0.05 5.60
CA VAL A 8 -0.27 -0.19 5.40
C VAL A 8 -0.10 -1.02 4.14
N THR A 9 0.70 -0.55 3.20
CA THR A 9 1.03 -1.27 1.96
C THR A 9 2.31 -2.08 2.10
N ASP A 10 3.27 -1.61 2.90
CA ASP A 10 4.55 -2.30 3.10
C ASP A 10 5.26 -1.78 4.36
N THR A 11 6.24 -2.53 4.84
CA THR A 11 7.13 -2.11 5.93
C THR A 11 8.56 -2.56 5.68
N ILE A 12 9.53 -1.71 6.01
CA ILE A 12 10.93 -2.11 6.09
C ILE A 12 11.30 -2.27 7.56
N ALA A 13 11.40 -3.53 7.98
CA ALA A 13 11.69 -3.93 9.36
C ALA A 13 13.07 -3.47 9.86
N PHE A 14 14.05 -3.46 8.97
CA PHE A 14 15.41 -3.06 9.26
C PHE A 14 15.98 -2.19 8.14
N SER A 15 16.30 -0.94 8.45
CA SER A 15 17.11 -0.11 7.57
C SER A 15 18.21 0.59 8.37
N ASN A 16 19.42 0.56 7.85
CA ASN A 16 20.57 1.25 8.43
C ASN A 16 21.20 2.10 7.32
N VAL A 17 20.92 3.40 7.33
CA VAL A 17 21.37 4.35 6.30
C VAL A 17 22.07 5.52 7.01
N ASP A 18 23.37 5.68 6.78
CA ASP A 18 24.20 6.79 7.27
C ASP A 18 23.95 7.19 8.75
N GLY A 19 24.39 6.33 9.68
CA GLY A 19 24.42 6.61 11.12
C GLY A 19 24.21 5.36 11.98
N PRO A 20 24.52 5.38 13.28
CA PRO A 20 24.24 4.26 14.17
C PRO A 20 22.73 4.13 14.43
N GLY A 21 22.16 2.95 14.15
CA GLY A 21 20.81 2.57 14.55
C GLY A 21 19.97 1.94 13.44
N ASN A 22 18.91 1.22 13.84
CA ASN A 22 17.88 0.73 12.93
C ASN A 22 16.75 1.78 12.82
N ARG A 23 16.31 2.09 11.59
CA ARG A 23 15.05 2.77 11.32
C ARG A 23 14.02 1.81 10.74
N PHE A 24 12.84 1.76 11.38
CA PHE A 24 11.65 1.12 10.84
C PHE A 24 10.91 2.09 9.93
N ALA A 25 10.61 1.68 8.70
CA ALA A 25 9.81 2.47 7.77
C ALA A 25 8.46 1.79 7.52
N ILE A 26 7.39 2.59 7.51
CA ILE A 26 6.02 2.15 7.18
C ILE A 26 5.62 2.87 5.90
N PHE A 27 5.14 2.11 4.92
CA PHE A 27 4.51 2.64 3.72
C PHE A 27 3.01 2.53 3.88
N LEU A 28 2.31 3.64 3.67
CA LEU A 28 0.85 3.70 3.77
C LEU A 28 0.21 3.63 2.38
N GLN A 29 -0.88 2.89 2.27
CA GLN A 29 -1.76 2.93 1.09
C GLN A 29 -2.77 4.07 1.25
N GLY A 30 -2.90 4.93 0.24
CA GLY A 30 -3.86 6.03 0.27
C GLY A 30 -3.36 7.34 0.88
N CYS A 31 -2.04 7.55 0.98
CA CYS A 31 -1.52 8.91 1.11
C CYS A 31 -1.80 9.66 -0.21
N ASN A 32 -2.80 10.55 -0.22
CA ASN A 32 -3.21 11.32 -1.40
C ASN A 32 -2.26 12.48 -1.74
N LEU A 33 -1.04 12.47 -1.18
CA LEU A 33 -0.02 13.47 -1.43
C LEU A 33 0.77 13.09 -2.68
N ASP A 34 0.74 13.95 -3.69
CA ASP A 34 1.54 13.83 -4.92
C ASP A 34 2.94 14.44 -4.73
N CYS A 35 3.70 13.84 -3.81
CA CYS A 35 5.04 14.31 -3.47
C CYS A 35 6.04 14.07 -4.62
N LEU A 36 6.89 15.06 -4.93
CA LEU A 36 7.93 14.96 -5.97
C LEU A 36 8.84 13.73 -5.82
N ALA A 37 9.09 13.31 -4.58
CA ALA A 37 9.91 12.15 -4.24
C ALA A 37 9.08 11.03 -3.59
N CYS A 38 7.84 10.82 -4.05
CA CYS A 38 7.01 9.74 -3.54
C CYS A 38 7.69 8.38 -3.77
N HIS A 39 7.91 7.62 -2.71
CA HIS A 39 8.52 6.29 -2.79
C HIS A 39 7.53 5.22 -3.29
N ASN A 40 6.23 5.50 -3.19
CA ASN A 40 5.17 4.62 -3.65
C ASN A 40 4.10 5.40 -4.46
N PRO A 41 4.46 5.91 -5.66
CA PRO A 41 3.56 6.76 -6.46
C PRO A 41 2.33 6.01 -6.97
N TYR A 42 2.40 4.67 -7.07
CA TYR A 42 1.29 3.83 -7.54
C TYR A 42 0.15 3.70 -6.52
N THR A 43 0.35 4.10 -5.25
CA THR A 43 -0.67 4.07 -4.20
C THR A 43 -1.35 5.42 -3.89
N ILE A 44 -1.01 6.49 -4.65
CA ILE A 44 -1.58 7.84 -4.45
C ILE A 44 -3.07 7.87 -4.82
N GLY A 45 -3.46 7.10 -5.84
CA GLY A 45 -4.84 7.00 -6.30
C GLY A 45 -5.69 6.11 -5.39
N VAL A 46 -6.90 6.55 -5.09
CA VAL A 46 -7.93 5.67 -4.53
C VAL A 46 -8.33 4.67 -5.61
N CYS A 47 -8.51 3.39 -5.23
CA CYS A 47 -9.02 2.37 -6.14
C CYS A 47 -10.31 2.85 -6.81
N ASN A 48 -10.38 2.73 -8.13
CA ASN A 48 -11.54 3.06 -8.95
C ASN A 48 -12.12 1.82 -9.66
N ASP A 49 -11.83 0.63 -9.14
CA ASP A 49 -12.32 -0.66 -9.62
C ASP A 49 -12.00 -0.97 -11.09
N CYS A 50 -10.95 -0.36 -11.65
CA CYS A 50 -10.55 -0.59 -13.05
C CYS A 50 -10.07 -2.02 -13.36
N GLY A 51 -9.72 -2.81 -12.34
CA GLY A 51 -9.30 -4.21 -12.50
C GLY A 51 -7.87 -4.40 -13.04
N TYR A 52 -7.15 -3.35 -13.45
CA TYR A 52 -5.78 -3.47 -13.98
C TYR A 52 -4.79 -4.12 -13.01
N CYS A 53 -5.01 -3.97 -11.70
CA CYS A 53 -4.18 -4.57 -10.65
C CYS A 53 -4.45 -6.07 -10.43
N VAL A 54 -5.59 -6.60 -10.88
CA VAL A 54 -5.98 -8.01 -10.63
C VAL A 54 -5.12 -8.97 -11.45
N TYR A 55 -4.94 -8.69 -12.74
CA TYR A 55 -4.12 -9.54 -13.63
C TYR A 55 -2.65 -9.72 -13.19
N PRO A 56 -1.91 -8.66 -12.81
CA PRO A 56 -0.53 -8.79 -12.36
C PRO A 56 -0.39 -9.23 -10.89
N CYS A 57 -1.48 -9.45 -10.14
CA CYS A 57 -1.44 -9.79 -8.73
C CYS A 57 -0.92 -11.23 -8.52
N LEU A 58 0.38 -11.37 -8.24
CA LEU A 58 1.03 -12.67 -8.07
C LEU A 58 0.55 -13.47 -6.85
N SER A 59 0.05 -12.80 -5.81
CA SER A 59 -0.48 -13.44 -4.61
C SER A 59 -1.93 -13.88 -4.75
N GLU A 60 -2.59 -13.55 -5.87
CA GLU A 60 -4.02 -13.82 -6.08
C GLU A 60 -4.94 -13.15 -5.04
N ALA A 61 -4.42 -12.17 -4.30
CA ALA A 61 -5.13 -11.45 -3.25
C ALA A 61 -6.22 -10.49 -3.75
N LEU A 62 -6.32 -10.30 -5.07
CA LEU A 62 -7.28 -9.39 -5.69
C LEU A 62 -8.18 -10.15 -6.64
N SER A 63 -9.49 -9.84 -6.62
CA SER A 63 -10.45 -10.37 -7.60
C SER A 63 -11.48 -9.31 -8.01
N VAL A 64 -12.05 -9.46 -9.21
CA VAL A 64 -13.13 -8.59 -9.71
C VAL A 64 -14.48 -9.22 -9.40
N THR A 65 -15.35 -8.48 -8.74
CA THR A 65 -16.75 -8.87 -8.43
C THR A 65 -17.74 -7.89 -9.04
N ALA A 66 -19.04 -8.16 -8.90
CA ALA A 66 -20.09 -7.21 -9.29
C ALA A 66 -20.07 -5.90 -8.47
N GLN A 67 -19.38 -5.89 -7.32
CA GLN A 67 -19.26 -4.75 -6.41
C GLN A 67 -17.93 -3.99 -6.55
N GLY A 68 -17.06 -4.39 -7.49
CA GLY A 68 -15.74 -3.80 -7.69
C GLY A 68 -14.60 -4.78 -7.42
N VAL A 69 -13.39 -4.23 -7.30
CA VAL A 69 -12.18 -4.99 -6.95
C VAL A 69 -12.18 -5.25 -5.44
N VAL A 70 -12.11 -6.51 -5.05
CA VAL A 70 -12.04 -6.92 -3.65
C VAL A 70 -10.67 -7.46 -3.31
N TRP A 71 -10.22 -7.18 -2.09
CA TRP A 71 -8.99 -7.70 -1.51
C TRP A 71 -9.32 -8.84 -0.53
N ASP A 72 -8.66 -9.97 -0.70
CA ASP A 72 -8.66 -11.10 0.24
C ASP A 72 -7.37 -11.03 1.08
N ALA A 73 -7.52 -11.03 2.40
CA ALA A 73 -6.40 -10.96 3.33
C ALA A 73 -5.76 -12.33 3.58
N ASP A 74 -6.48 -13.41 3.26
CA ASP A 74 -6.11 -14.79 3.61
C ASP A 74 -5.46 -15.56 2.44
N SER A 75 -5.30 -14.90 1.29
CA SER A 75 -4.63 -15.41 0.07
C SER A 75 -3.11 -15.44 0.17
#